data_AF-X7EBT7-F1
#
_entry.id   AF-X7EBT7-F1
#
_cell.length_a   1.000
_cell.length_b   1.000
_cell.length_c   1.000
_cell.angle_alpha   90.00
_cell.angle_beta   90.00
_cell.angle_gamma   90.00
#
_symmetry.space_group_name_H-M   'P 1'
#
loop_
_entity.id
_entity.type
_entity.pdbx_description
1 polymer ?
#
loop_
_entity_poly.entity_id
_entity_poly.type
_entity_poly.pdbx_seq_one_letter_code
_entity_poly.pdbx_strand_id
1 'polypeptide(L)'
;MNILDKDSRYDSIIIWGHGLSHLEDILTMIREKDAFDIVRIIKHKPTSMKKFVRKVYSYDYAPLAHLKSKIKYLEKVEPSLVCIVINNSSPAVDILGKSSFRHKESLTLKQLKTEIRERFNPYKDGEMTHDHIIHATDNEEQTYHILNAIGDISIERYYQSNLYTVPFFLGQQFSYEIKELPFENLLCGQAKGDADAFIIKQVPVQHSVQYKALCNEVDEYRTYINKYLGTALKADHSVNNYLSLKENFNYLSTEYASSFVTVKKLSDGKYLIMDGLHRAALHLSQNFEKIKVCIIK
;
A
#
# COMPACT_ATOMS: atom_id res chain seq x y z
N MET A 1 -12.71 12.40 9.53
CA MET A 1 -11.96 13.53 8.94
C MET A 1 -10.52 13.31 9.33
N ASN A 2 -9.68 12.75 8.45
CA ASN A 2 -8.24 12.67 8.75
C ASN A 2 -7.69 14.08 8.59
N ILE A 3 -7.65 14.80 9.70
CA ILE A 3 -6.74 15.92 9.84
C ILE A 3 -5.38 15.26 9.73
N LEU A 4 -4.71 15.40 8.59
CA LEU A 4 -3.28 15.11 8.53
C LEU A 4 -2.65 15.92 9.65
N ASP A 5 -2.04 15.24 10.60
CA ASP A 5 -1.27 15.89 11.65
C ASP A 5 -0.28 16.82 10.95
N LYS A 6 -0.10 18.04 11.46
CA LYS A 6 0.70 19.08 10.76
C LYS A 6 2.15 18.63 10.51
N ASP A 7 2.59 17.60 11.21
CA ASP A 7 3.91 17.01 11.12
C ASP A 7 3.94 15.65 10.38
N SER A 8 2.79 15.17 9.87
CA SER A 8 2.71 13.94 9.07
C SER A 8 3.21 14.14 7.63
N ARG A 9 3.76 13.08 7.03
CA ARG A 9 4.25 13.09 5.65
C ARG A 9 4.17 11.71 5.00
N TYR A 10 4.33 11.65 3.68
CA TYR A 10 4.45 10.37 2.97
C TYR A 10 5.90 9.99 2.72
N ASP A 11 6.26 8.82 3.21
CA ASP A 11 7.55 8.19 2.95
C ASP A 11 7.40 6.97 2.04
N SER A 12 8.50 6.48 1.46
CA SER A 12 8.51 5.28 0.64
C SER A 12 9.65 4.33 0.98
N ILE A 13 9.35 3.04 0.91
CA ILE A 13 10.30 1.94 1.05
C ILE A 13 10.27 1.10 -0.23
N ILE A 14 11.41 0.97 -0.89
CA ILE A 14 11.63 0.03 -1.98
C ILE A 14 12.25 -1.24 -1.42
N ILE A 15 11.60 -2.38 -1.64
CA ILE A 15 12.17 -3.72 -1.47
C ILE A 15 12.68 -4.19 -2.83
N TRP A 16 13.98 -4.42 -2.94
CA TRP A 16 14.62 -4.89 -4.16
C TRP A 16 14.36 -6.38 -4.40
N GLY A 17 14.58 -6.87 -5.62
CA GLY A 17 14.24 -8.25 -6.04
C GLY A 17 14.71 -9.36 -5.08
N HIS A 18 15.96 -9.28 -4.62
CA HIS A 18 16.56 -10.21 -3.68
C HIS A 18 16.03 -10.12 -2.23
N GLY A 19 15.26 -9.07 -1.90
CA GLY A 19 14.54 -8.92 -0.64
C GLY A 19 13.07 -9.35 -0.70
N LEU A 20 12.53 -9.64 -1.90
CA LEU A 20 11.10 -9.91 -2.07
C LEU A 20 10.62 -11.19 -1.39
N SER A 21 11.52 -12.15 -1.12
CA SER A 21 11.23 -13.32 -0.30
C SER A 21 10.81 -12.98 1.13
N HIS A 22 11.15 -11.78 1.61
CA HIS A 22 10.83 -11.28 2.96
C HIS A 22 9.70 -10.25 2.95
N LEU A 23 8.94 -10.11 1.85
CA LEU A 23 7.93 -9.07 1.71
C LEU A 23 6.91 -9.05 2.86
N GLU A 24 6.32 -10.19 3.21
CA GLU A 24 5.31 -10.26 4.28
C GLU A 24 5.88 -9.93 5.66
N ASP A 25 7.11 -10.37 5.95
CA ASP A 25 7.77 -10.05 7.22
C ASP A 25 8.08 -8.55 7.32
N ILE A 26 8.54 -7.95 6.22
CA ILE A 26 8.81 -6.50 6.16
C ILE A 26 7.51 -5.70 6.30
N LEU A 27 6.43 -6.10 5.62
CA LEU A 27 5.12 -5.47 5.77
C LEU A 27 4.61 -5.59 7.22
N THR A 28 4.83 -6.74 7.86
CA THR A 28 4.50 -6.93 9.28
C THR A 28 5.28 -5.97 10.18
N MET A 29 6.59 -5.85 9.97
CA MET A 29 7.42 -4.89 10.73
C MET A 29 6.97 -3.44 10.54
N ILE A 30 6.47 -3.06 9.35
CA ILE A 30 5.90 -1.73 9.13
C ILE A 30 4.59 -1.56 9.91
N ARG A 31 3.69 -2.56 9.86
CA ARG A 31 2.38 -2.54 10.54
C ARG A 31 2.51 -2.53 12.08
N GLU A 32 3.61 -3.06 12.61
CA GLU A 32 3.92 -3.04 14.05
C GLU A 32 4.37 -1.66 14.57
N LYS A 33 4.57 -0.68 13.69
CA LYS A 33 4.91 0.70 14.08
C LYS A 33 3.65 1.55 14.07
N ASP A 34 3.21 2.00 15.23
CA ASP A 34 2.04 2.89 15.37
C ASP A 34 2.16 4.21 14.57
N ALA A 35 3.39 4.62 14.25
CA ALA A 35 3.65 5.82 13.45
C ALA A 35 3.40 5.63 11.95
N PHE A 36 3.18 4.40 11.46
CA PHE A 36 3.10 4.08 10.04
C PHE A 36 1.78 3.44 9.65
N ASP A 37 1.11 4.03 8.66
CA ASP A 37 0.05 3.36 7.91
C ASP A 37 0.52 3.05 6.49
N ILE A 38 0.44 1.79 6.06
CA ILE A 38 0.69 1.45 4.66
C ILE A 38 -0.50 1.91 3.82
N VAL A 39 -0.29 2.94 3.00
CA VAL A 39 -1.34 3.51 2.15
C VAL A 39 -1.32 2.96 0.74
N ARG A 40 -0.17 2.44 0.29
CA ARG A 40 -0.06 1.85 -1.05
C ARG A 40 1.10 0.87 -1.15
N ILE A 41 0.89 -0.18 -1.94
CA ILE A 41 1.90 -1.17 -2.32
C ILE A 41 1.89 -1.27 -3.85
N ILE A 42 3.07 -1.21 -4.46
CA ILE A 42 3.24 -1.18 -5.91
C ILE A 42 4.36 -2.14 -6.30
N LYS A 43 4.01 -3.21 -7.01
CA LYS A 43 4.98 -4.10 -7.64
C LYS A 43 5.37 -3.52 -8.99
N HIS A 44 6.67 -3.39 -9.22
CA HIS A 44 7.21 -2.77 -10.43
C HIS A 44 8.33 -3.64 -11.02
N LYS A 45 8.31 -3.78 -12.34
CA LYS A 45 9.33 -4.52 -13.11
C LYS A 45 10.02 -3.56 -14.07
N PRO A 46 11.10 -2.89 -13.66
CA PRO A 46 11.77 -1.93 -14.54
C PRO A 46 12.36 -2.63 -15.76
N THR A 47 12.19 -2.04 -16.94
CA THR A 47 12.80 -2.55 -18.19
C THR A 47 14.33 -2.52 -18.15
N SER A 48 14.91 -1.62 -17.36
CA SER A 48 16.34 -1.53 -17.10
C SER A 48 16.58 -1.09 -15.67
N MET A 49 17.08 -2.02 -14.84
CA MET A 49 17.40 -1.74 -13.44
C MET A 49 18.40 -0.58 -13.33
N LYS A 50 19.42 -0.53 -14.19
CA LYS A 50 20.40 0.56 -14.23
C LYS A 50 19.76 1.94 -14.48
N LYS A 51 18.82 2.05 -15.43
CA LYS A 51 18.10 3.31 -15.69
C LYS A 51 17.18 3.66 -14.52
N PHE A 52 16.50 2.67 -13.95
CA PHE A 52 15.60 2.86 -12.81
C PHE A 52 16.35 3.37 -11.59
N VAL A 53 17.44 2.69 -11.18
CA VAL A 53 18.29 3.11 -10.07
C VAL A 53 18.82 4.52 -10.29
N ARG A 54 19.27 4.87 -11.50
CA ARG A 54 19.70 6.25 -11.79
C ARG A 54 18.61 7.29 -11.57
N LYS A 55 17.33 6.97 -11.84
CA LYS A 55 16.20 7.88 -11.58
C LYS A 55 15.89 8.00 -10.08
N VAL A 56 15.91 6.90 -9.35
CA VAL A 56 15.67 6.90 -7.89
C VAL A 56 16.76 7.69 -7.17
N TYR A 57 18.02 7.47 -7.55
CA TYR A 57 19.18 8.06 -6.88
C TYR A 57 19.63 9.41 -7.48
N SER A 58 18.94 9.99 -8.47
CA SER A 58 19.33 11.30 -9.03
C SER A 58 19.08 12.46 -8.07
N TYR A 59 18.24 12.25 -7.06
CA TYR A 59 17.88 13.21 -6.03
C TYR A 59 18.48 12.86 -4.66
N ASP A 60 19.42 11.92 -4.63
CA ASP A 60 20.17 11.65 -3.41
C ASP A 60 21.23 12.73 -3.19
N TYR A 61 21.44 13.12 -1.92
CA TYR A 61 22.39 14.16 -1.54
C TYR A 61 23.86 13.77 -1.81
N ALA A 62 24.13 12.48 -2.07
CA ALA A 62 25.45 11.98 -2.39
C ALA A 62 25.68 11.97 -3.92
N PRO A 63 26.84 12.42 -4.42
CA PRO A 63 27.14 12.34 -5.85
C PRO A 63 27.05 10.91 -6.37
N LEU A 64 26.49 10.73 -7.58
CA LEU A 64 26.32 9.42 -8.23
C LEU A 64 27.61 8.58 -8.29
N ALA A 65 28.78 9.22 -8.31
CA ALA A 65 30.07 8.55 -8.24
C ALA A 65 30.28 7.76 -6.93
N HIS A 66 29.83 8.29 -5.79
CA HIS A 66 29.87 7.64 -4.48
C HIS A 66 28.80 6.55 -4.32
N LEU A 67 27.68 6.69 -5.05
CA LEU A 67 26.61 5.70 -5.07
C LEU A 67 26.92 4.51 -5.99
N LYS A 68 27.77 4.70 -7.01
CA LYS A 68 28.04 3.71 -8.05
C LYS A 68 28.54 2.36 -7.52
N SER A 69 29.38 2.37 -6.49
CA SER A 69 29.85 1.15 -5.82
C SER A 69 28.73 0.51 -4.98
N LYS A 70 27.98 1.34 -4.24
CA LYS A 70 26.88 0.90 -3.39
C LYS A 70 25.71 0.32 -4.15
N ILE A 71 25.46 0.73 -5.39
CA ILE A 71 24.33 0.24 -6.19
C ILE A 71 24.70 -0.83 -7.21
N LYS A 72 25.99 -1.19 -7.32
CA LYS A 72 26.48 -2.12 -8.35
C LYS A 72 25.85 -3.51 -8.24
N TYR A 73 25.58 -3.97 -7.01
CA TYR A 73 24.97 -5.28 -6.78
C TYR A 73 23.56 -5.36 -7.39
N LEU A 74 22.82 -4.25 -7.45
CA LEU A 74 21.48 -4.20 -8.05
C LEU A 74 21.48 -4.52 -9.55
N GLU A 75 22.61 -4.37 -10.26
CA GLU A 75 22.70 -4.80 -11.66
C GLU A 75 22.61 -6.33 -11.83
N LYS A 76 22.86 -7.10 -10.75
CA LYS A 76 22.77 -8.57 -10.72
C LYS A 76 21.46 -9.09 -10.11
N VAL A 77 20.69 -8.21 -9.47
CA VAL A 77 19.42 -8.54 -8.84
C VAL A 77 18.34 -8.63 -9.92
N GLU A 78 17.40 -9.56 -9.76
CA GLU A 78 16.24 -9.65 -10.65
C GLU A 78 15.55 -8.27 -10.74
N PRO A 79 15.18 -7.80 -11.94
CA PRO A 79 14.58 -6.49 -12.13
C PRO A 79 13.10 -6.49 -11.71
N SER A 80 12.84 -6.79 -10.45
CA SER A 80 11.54 -6.80 -9.79
C SER A 80 11.70 -6.12 -8.45
N LEU A 81 10.74 -5.26 -8.08
CA LEU A 81 10.75 -4.56 -6.80
C LEU A 81 9.33 -4.29 -6.33
N VAL A 82 9.20 -4.02 -5.04
CA VAL A 82 7.96 -3.53 -4.44
C VAL A 82 8.23 -2.19 -3.78
N CYS A 83 7.47 -1.17 -4.14
CA CYS A 83 7.46 0.12 -3.48
C CYS A 83 6.26 0.18 -2.53
N ILE A 84 6.53 0.50 -1.28
CA ILE A 84 5.55 0.64 -0.21
C ILE A 84 5.52 2.12 0.14
N VAL A 85 4.36 2.75 -0.03
CA VAL A 85 4.11 4.13 0.39
C VAL A 85 3.45 4.07 1.76
N ILE A 86 4.01 4.82 2.71
CA ILE A 86 3.52 4.89 4.09
C ILE A 86 3.13 6.32 4.43
N ASN A 87 2.01 6.48 5.14
CA ASN A 87 1.73 7.68 5.91
C ASN A 87 2.56 7.59 7.20
N ASN A 88 3.47 8.54 7.39
CA ASN A 88 4.29 8.64 8.58
C ASN A 88 3.74 9.77 9.45
N SER A 89 3.01 9.40 10.51
CA SER A 89 2.37 10.35 11.42
C SER A 89 3.33 10.97 12.43
N SER A 90 4.54 10.40 12.60
CA SER A 90 5.54 10.86 13.56
C SER A 90 6.95 10.71 13.00
N PRO A 91 7.37 11.56 12.03
CA PRO A 91 8.65 11.42 11.37
C PRO A 91 9.86 11.76 12.25
N ALA A 92 9.68 12.53 13.33
CA ALA A 92 10.76 13.01 14.20
C ALA A 92 11.97 13.53 13.39
N VAL A 93 11.74 14.58 12.59
CA VAL A 93 12.73 15.06 11.60
C VAL A 93 13.95 15.69 12.28
N ASP A 94 15.15 15.26 11.87
CA ASP A 94 16.42 15.84 12.31
C ASP A 94 17.33 16.15 11.10
N ILE A 95 18.36 16.99 11.30
CA ILE A 95 19.35 17.34 10.28
C ILE A 95 20.61 16.49 10.48
N LEU A 96 20.79 15.50 9.61
CA LEU A 96 21.89 14.55 9.66
C LEU A 96 22.93 14.80 8.57
N GLY A 97 24.14 14.28 8.74
CA GLY A 97 25.28 14.48 7.82
C GLY A 97 26.30 15.52 8.32
N LYS A 98 27.39 15.70 7.56
CA LYS A 98 28.46 16.66 7.87
C LYS A 98 28.62 17.68 6.75
N SER A 99 28.85 18.94 7.13
CA SER A 99 29.14 20.05 6.19
C SER A 99 28.10 20.17 5.07
N SER A 100 28.50 20.08 3.80
CA SER A 100 27.62 20.21 2.63
C SER A 100 26.66 19.02 2.42
N PHE A 101 26.80 17.94 3.20
CA PHE A 101 25.93 16.76 3.11
C PHE A 101 24.82 16.74 4.17
N ARG A 102 24.59 17.88 4.84
CA ARG A 102 23.50 18.01 5.81
C ARG A 102 22.15 17.94 5.11
N HIS A 103 21.27 17.05 5.57
CA HIS A 103 19.93 16.86 5.02
C HIS A 103 18.93 16.53 6.12
N LYS A 104 17.65 16.80 5.87
CA LYS A 104 16.55 16.40 6.75
C LYS A 104 16.27 14.91 6.56
N GLU A 105 16.26 14.13 7.63
CA GLU A 105 15.93 12.70 7.64
C GLU A 105 14.84 12.42 8.68
N SER A 106 13.93 11.48 8.41
CA SER A 106 12.98 10.94 9.43
C SER A 106 13.71 9.93 10.30
N LEU A 107 13.85 10.23 11.59
CA LEU A 107 14.50 9.32 12.53
C LEU A 107 13.68 8.03 12.72
N THR A 108 12.35 8.14 12.70
CA THR A 108 11.43 7.00 12.85
C THR A 108 11.57 6.02 11.68
N LEU A 109 11.64 6.53 10.44
CA LEU A 109 11.85 5.69 9.27
C LEU A 109 13.27 5.15 9.20
N LYS A 110 14.25 5.96 9.60
CA LYS A 110 15.65 5.50 9.69
C LYS A 110 15.80 4.32 10.65
N GLN A 111 15.13 4.37 11.80
CA GLN A 111 15.14 3.27 12.76
C GLN A 111 14.58 1.99 12.12
N LEU A 112 13.39 2.05 11.54
CA LEU A 112 12.79 0.90 10.85
C LEU A 112 13.70 0.39 9.71
N LYS A 113 14.28 1.30 8.91
CA LYS A 113 15.25 0.97 7.85
C LYS A 113 16.43 0.17 8.38
N THR A 114 16.96 0.53 9.55
CA THR A 114 18.04 -0.19 10.22
C THR A 114 17.58 -1.55 10.71
N GLU A 115 16.45 -1.64 11.41
CA GLU A 115 15.90 -2.89 11.94
C GLU A 115 15.65 -3.92 10.82
N ILE A 116 15.06 -3.50 9.69
CA ILE A 116 14.84 -4.37 8.52
C ILE A 116 16.19 -4.88 7.97
N ARG A 117 17.19 -3.99 7.87
CA ARG A 117 18.51 -4.34 7.32
C ARG A 117 19.26 -5.30 8.22
N GLU A 118 19.26 -5.07 9.52
CA GLU A 118 19.89 -5.97 10.50
C GLU A 118 19.28 -7.36 10.44
N ARG A 119 17.95 -7.45 10.22
CA ARG A 119 17.25 -8.72 10.17
C ARG A 119 17.40 -9.49 8.85
N PHE A 120 17.45 -8.80 7.71
CA PHE A 120 17.29 -9.45 6.40
C PHE A 120 18.40 -9.16 5.38
N ASN A 121 19.31 -8.21 5.62
CA ASN A 121 20.44 -8.07 4.70
C ASN A 121 21.33 -9.33 4.75
N PRO A 122 22.01 -9.66 3.64
CA PRO A 122 23.03 -10.69 3.66
C PRO A 122 24.18 -10.32 4.61
N TYR A 123 24.72 -11.32 5.28
CA TYR A 123 25.92 -11.22 6.11
C TYR A 123 27.07 -11.97 5.44
N LYS A 124 28.29 -11.44 5.61
CA LYS A 124 29.52 -12.10 5.20
C LYS A 124 30.53 -11.98 6.33
N ASP A 125 31.10 -13.11 6.75
CA ASP A 125 32.09 -13.16 7.83
C ASP A 125 31.60 -12.52 9.14
N GLY A 126 30.29 -12.60 9.41
CA GLY A 126 29.65 -12.01 10.60
C GLY A 126 29.29 -10.53 10.48
N GLU A 127 29.66 -9.87 9.38
CA GLU A 127 29.35 -8.46 9.14
C GLU A 127 28.21 -8.30 8.11
N MET A 128 27.32 -7.35 8.36
CA MET A 128 26.24 -7.01 7.43
C MET A 128 26.84 -6.43 6.14
N THR A 129 26.47 -7.00 5.00
CA THR A 129 26.95 -6.53 3.70
C THR A 129 26.30 -5.20 3.29
N HIS A 130 26.87 -4.56 2.27
CA HIS A 130 26.27 -3.40 1.60
C HIS A 130 25.23 -3.77 0.53
N ASP A 131 24.91 -5.06 0.38
CA ASP A 131 23.88 -5.56 -0.55
C ASP A 131 22.51 -5.38 0.11
N HIS A 132 22.10 -4.11 0.25
CA HIS A 132 20.91 -3.75 1.00
C HIS A 132 19.64 -4.26 0.33
N ILE A 133 18.81 -5.00 1.06
CA ILE A 133 17.55 -5.53 0.54
C ILE A 133 16.48 -4.44 0.36
N ILE A 134 16.63 -3.32 1.07
CA ILE A 134 15.73 -2.17 1.00
C ILE A 134 16.46 -0.84 0.78
N HIS A 135 15.74 0.08 0.14
CA HIS A 135 16.00 1.52 0.15
C HIS A 135 14.77 2.23 0.75
N ALA A 136 14.96 3.19 1.65
CA ALA A 136 13.88 3.98 2.20
C ALA A 136 14.24 5.45 2.11
N THR A 137 13.23 6.29 1.90
CA THR A 137 13.39 7.73 1.70
C THR A 137 13.90 8.42 2.96
N ASP A 138 14.78 9.40 2.80
CA ASP A 138 15.19 10.26 3.90
C ASP A 138 14.15 11.38 4.12
N ASN A 139 13.51 11.83 3.04
CA ASN A 139 12.47 12.87 3.06
C ASN A 139 11.38 12.64 2.00
N GLU A 140 10.31 13.42 2.07
CA GLU A 140 9.14 13.30 1.20
C GLU A 140 9.43 13.63 -0.29
N GLU A 141 10.39 14.52 -0.58
CA GLU A 141 10.77 14.83 -1.96
C GLU A 141 11.30 13.57 -2.67
N GLN A 142 12.04 12.71 -1.96
CA GLN A 142 12.47 11.42 -2.51
C GLN A 142 11.28 10.49 -2.80
N THR A 143 10.21 10.52 -1.99
CA THR A 143 8.96 9.78 -2.26
C THR A 143 8.37 10.19 -3.60
N TYR A 144 8.28 11.49 -3.86
CA TYR A 144 7.81 12.02 -5.14
C TYR A 144 8.63 11.50 -6.33
N HIS A 145 9.96 11.50 -6.22
CA HIS A 145 10.84 11.01 -7.29
C HIS A 145 10.72 9.50 -7.53
N ILE A 146 10.57 8.71 -6.46
CA ILE A 146 10.36 7.27 -6.57
C ILE A 146 9.04 6.96 -7.28
N LEU A 147 7.94 7.61 -6.87
CA LEU A 147 6.63 7.41 -7.50
C LEU A 147 6.64 7.77 -8.99
N ASN A 148 7.31 8.88 -9.34
CA ASN A 148 7.52 9.27 -10.74
C ASN A 148 8.40 8.28 -11.51
N ALA A 149 9.44 7.73 -10.88
CA ALA A 149 10.32 6.74 -11.52
C ALA A 149 9.57 5.42 -11.82
N ILE A 150 8.65 5.03 -10.95
CA ILE A 150 7.78 3.86 -11.09
C ILE A 150 6.65 4.11 -12.11
N GLY A 151 6.25 5.38 -12.30
CA GLY A 151 5.13 5.76 -13.16
C GLY A 151 3.79 5.56 -12.49
N ASP A 152 3.72 5.75 -11.17
CA ASP A 152 2.47 5.68 -10.42
C ASP A 152 1.82 7.07 -10.25
N ILE A 153 0.74 7.17 -9.48
CA ILE A 153 0.09 8.46 -9.24
C ILE A 153 0.98 9.41 -8.42
N SER A 154 0.80 10.70 -8.65
CA SER A 154 1.54 11.75 -7.95
C SER A 154 1.22 11.82 -6.46
N ILE A 155 2.20 12.22 -5.64
CA ILE A 155 2.09 12.29 -4.17
C ILE A 155 1.00 13.26 -3.71
N GLU A 156 0.73 14.32 -4.48
CA GLU A 156 -0.31 15.31 -4.20
C GLU A 156 -1.70 14.68 -4.17
N ARG A 157 -1.91 13.56 -4.87
CA ARG A 157 -3.18 12.82 -4.78
C ARG A 157 -3.40 12.24 -3.40
N TYR A 158 -2.36 11.81 -2.70
CA TYR A 158 -2.49 11.22 -1.36
C TYR A 158 -2.97 12.26 -0.34
N TYR A 159 -2.61 13.53 -0.56
CA TYR A 159 -3.06 14.68 0.22
C TYR A 159 -4.50 15.14 -0.09
N GLN A 160 -5.17 14.55 -1.08
CA GLN A 160 -6.54 14.95 -1.42
C GLN A 160 -7.51 14.54 -0.31
N SER A 161 -8.14 15.53 0.30
CA SER A 161 -9.26 15.31 1.20
C SER A 161 -10.56 15.16 0.41
N ASN A 162 -11.25 14.04 0.58
CA ASN A 162 -12.63 13.88 0.11
C ASN A 162 -13.61 14.07 1.27
N LEU A 163 -14.87 14.37 0.93
CA LEU A 163 -15.97 14.25 1.87
C LEU A 163 -16.17 12.75 2.16
N TYR A 164 -16.06 12.35 3.43
CA TYR A 164 -15.87 10.95 3.89
C TYR A 164 -14.52 10.33 3.52
N THR A 165 -14.23 9.14 4.06
CA THR A 165 -12.98 8.40 3.79
C THR A 165 -13.03 7.73 2.40
N VAL A 166 -13.29 8.50 1.35
CA VAL A 166 -13.17 8.04 -0.03
C VAL A 166 -11.68 7.98 -0.38
N PRO A 167 -11.15 6.83 -0.83
CA PRO A 167 -9.72 6.70 -1.09
C PRO A 167 -9.22 7.64 -2.20
N PHE A 168 -8.00 8.15 -2.01
CA PHE A 168 -7.32 9.06 -2.94
C PHE A 168 -7.20 8.56 -4.39
N PHE A 169 -7.16 7.24 -4.59
CA PHE A 169 -7.03 6.64 -5.93
C PHE A 169 -8.30 6.77 -6.78
N LEU A 170 -9.45 7.08 -6.17
CA LEU A 170 -10.69 7.41 -6.88
C LEU A 170 -10.70 8.86 -7.37
N GLY A 171 -9.69 9.66 -7.00
CA GLY A 171 -9.61 11.08 -7.31
C GLY A 171 -10.61 11.91 -6.51
N GLN A 172 -10.67 13.19 -6.83
CA GLN A 172 -11.53 14.15 -6.15
C GLN A 172 -13.01 13.89 -6.47
N GLN A 173 -13.82 13.74 -5.42
CA GLN A 173 -15.26 13.55 -5.54
C GLN A 173 -16.00 14.82 -5.12
N PHE A 174 -16.81 15.36 -6.02
CA PHE A 174 -17.56 16.60 -5.78
C PHE A 174 -19.01 16.37 -5.34
N SER A 175 -19.53 15.17 -5.58
CA SER A 175 -20.91 14.84 -5.22
C SER A 175 -21.05 13.38 -4.85
N TYR A 176 -21.93 13.13 -3.89
CA TYR A 176 -22.22 11.79 -3.38
C TYR A 176 -23.70 11.67 -3.05
N GLU A 177 -24.14 10.42 -2.90
CA GLU A 177 -25.45 10.06 -2.38
C GLU A 177 -25.28 8.91 -1.39
N ILE A 178 -25.79 9.05 -0.17
CA ILE A 178 -25.83 7.93 0.78
C ILE A 178 -27.15 7.21 0.59
N LYS A 179 -27.07 5.90 0.36
CA LYS A 179 -28.26 5.07 0.11
C LYS A 179 -28.11 3.70 0.74
N GLU A 180 -29.22 3.14 1.23
CA GLU A 180 -29.28 1.74 1.62
C GLU A 180 -29.65 0.88 0.40
N LEU A 181 -28.83 -0.13 0.11
CA LEU A 181 -29.00 -1.02 -1.04
C LEU A 181 -29.00 -2.48 -0.59
N PRO A 182 -29.78 -3.36 -1.23
CA PRO A 182 -29.67 -4.80 -1.01
C PRO A 182 -28.36 -5.34 -1.61
N PHE A 183 -27.76 -6.33 -0.97
CA PHE A 183 -26.48 -6.92 -1.41
C PHE A 183 -26.55 -7.53 -2.81
N GLU A 184 -27.71 -8.02 -3.24
CA GLU A 184 -27.94 -8.52 -4.59
C GLU A 184 -27.68 -7.46 -5.69
N ASN A 185 -27.71 -6.17 -5.31
CA ASN A 185 -27.43 -5.06 -6.22
C ASN A 185 -25.96 -4.65 -6.24
N LEU A 186 -25.13 -5.26 -5.39
CA LEU A 186 -23.70 -4.97 -5.28
C LEU A 186 -22.86 -6.00 -6.00
N LEU A 187 -21.96 -5.51 -6.84
CA LEU A 187 -20.90 -6.26 -7.48
C LEU A 187 -19.55 -5.79 -6.95
N CYS A 188 -18.55 -6.65 -7.02
CA CYS A 188 -17.18 -6.33 -6.68
C CYS A 188 -16.21 -6.84 -7.75
N GLY A 189 -15.08 -6.16 -7.90
CA GLY A 189 -14.00 -6.60 -8.78
C GLY A 189 -13.16 -7.70 -8.15
N GLN A 190 -12.84 -8.73 -8.92
CA GLN A 190 -11.91 -9.80 -8.55
C GLN A 190 -10.88 -9.99 -9.66
N ALA A 191 -9.60 -9.94 -9.32
CA ALA A 191 -8.52 -10.18 -10.26
C ALA A 191 -8.47 -11.66 -10.68
N LYS A 192 -8.38 -11.90 -11.98
CA LYS A 192 -8.24 -13.24 -12.56
C LYS A 192 -7.18 -13.24 -13.64
N GLY A 193 -6.36 -14.28 -13.69
CA GLY A 193 -5.22 -14.39 -14.61
C GLY A 193 -3.93 -14.46 -13.81
N ASP A 194 -2.87 -13.85 -14.34
CA ASP A 194 -1.55 -13.79 -13.72
C ASP A 194 -1.28 -12.44 -13.08
N ALA A 195 -0.31 -12.39 -12.15
CA ALA A 195 0.00 -11.19 -11.38
C ALA A 195 0.28 -9.97 -12.26
N ASP A 196 0.96 -10.19 -13.39
CA ASP A 196 1.37 -9.16 -14.35
C ASP A 196 0.39 -9.06 -15.55
N ALA A 197 -0.57 -9.97 -15.66
CA ALA A 197 -1.52 -10.08 -16.77
C ALA A 197 -2.87 -10.58 -16.24
N PHE A 198 -3.64 -9.68 -15.63
CA PHE A 198 -4.94 -9.99 -15.05
C PHE A 198 -6.06 -9.18 -15.71
N ILE A 199 -7.27 -9.70 -15.59
CA ILE A 199 -8.51 -8.98 -15.82
C ILE A 199 -9.27 -8.83 -14.50
N ILE A 200 -10.07 -7.77 -14.38
CA ILE A 200 -11.00 -7.62 -13.26
C ILE A 200 -12.35 -8.18 -13.69
N LYS A 201 -12.77 -9.28 -13.06
CA LYS A 201 -14.10 -9.85 -13.22
C LYS A 201 -15.04 -9.28 -12.16
N GLN A 202 -16.21 -8.82 -12.58
CA GLN A 202 -17.26 -8.42 -11.65
C GLN A 202 -18.03 -9.64 -11.15
N VAL A 203 -18.20 -9.75 -9.84
CA VAL A 203 -18.95 -10.84 -9.20
C VAL A 203 -19.80 -10.31 -8.04
N PRO A 204 -20.90 -10.99 -7.66
CA PRO A 204 -21.60 -10.70 -6.40
C PRO A 204 -20.68 -10.78 -5.19
N VAL A 205 -20.96 -10.00 -4.14
CA VAL A 205 -20.13 -9.94 -2.92
C VAL A 205 -19.93 -11.33 -2.29
N GLN A 206 -20.99 -12.15 -2.25
CA GLN A 206 -20.94 -13.52 -1.72
C GLN A 206 -20.01 -14.48 -2.48
N HIS A 207 -19.60 -14.13 -3.71
CA HIS A 207 -18.70 -14.94 -4.52
C HIS A 207 -17.26 -14.40 -4.51
N SER A 208 -17.00 -13.32 -3.77
CA SER A 208 -15.65 -12.77 -3.62
C SER A 208 -14.78 -13.65 -2.73
N VAL A 209 -13.47 -13.68 -2.98
CA VAL A 209 -12.53 -14.41 -2.10
C VAL A 209 -12.54 -13.87 -0.67
N GLN A 210 -12.86 -12.58 -0.50
CA GLN A 210 -12.98 -11.93 0.80
C GLN A 210 -14.16 -12.50 1.61
N TYR A 211 -15.31 -12.71 0.97
CA TYR A 211 -16.46 -13.32 1.64
C TYR A 211 -16.21 -14.80 1.94
N LYS A 212 -15.69 -15.56 0.96
CA LYS A 212 -15.34 -16.97 1.13
C LYS A 212 -14.37 -17.21 2.29
N ALA A 213 -13.38 -16.33 2.48
CA ALA A 213 -12.46 -16.41 3.62
C ALA A 213 -13.18 -16.39 4.97
N LEU A 214 -14.30 -15.65 5.10
CA LEU A 214 -15.11 -15.61 6.31
C LEU A 214 -15.92 -16.91 6.52
N CYS A 215 -16.11 -17.68 5.45
CA CYS A 215 -16.79 -18.97 5.38
C CYS A 215 -15.81 -20.17 5.42
N ASN A 216 -14.63 -19.99 6.00
CA ASN A 216 -13.57 -21.00 6.19
C ASN A 216 -12.73 -21.36 4.95
N GLU A 217 -12.82 -20.60 3.85
CA GLU A 217 -11.95 -20.77 2.66
C GLU A 217 -10.77 -19.78 2.68
N VAL A 218 -10.03 -19.72 3.79
CA VAL A 218 -8.98 -18.71 4.03
C VAL A 218 -7.82 -18.83 3.04
N ASP A 219 -7.46 -20.05 2.64
CA ASP A 219 -6.30 -20.30 1.78
C ASP A 219 -6.48 -19.75 0.35
N GLU A 220 -7.72 -19.72 -0.17
CA GLU A 220 -8.02 -19.09 -1.46
C GLU A 220 -7.72 -17.59 -1.38
N TYR A 221 -8.11 -16.94 -0.29
CA TYR A 221 -7.85 -15.52 -0.10
C TYR A 221 -6.37 -15.20 0.14
N ARG A 222 -5.66 -16.04 0.90
CA ARG A 222 -4.20 -15.92 1.08
C ARG A 222 -3.47 -16.04 -0.26
N THR A 223 -3.82 -17.04 -1.06
CA THR A 223 -3.26 -17.23 -2.40
C THR A 223 -3.55 -16.03 -3.30
N TYR A 224 -4.76 -15.49 -3.22
CA TYR A 224 -5.17 -14.30 -3.97
C TYR A 224 -4.36 -13.06 -3.58
N ILE A 225 -4.16 -12.79 -2.28
CA ILE A 225 -3.30 -11.67 -1.82
C ILE A 225 -1.87 -11.87 -2.33
N ASN A 226 -1.26 -13.03 -2.04
CA ASN A 226 0.13 -13.31 -2.42
C ASN A 226 0.36 -13.15 -3.93
N LYS A 227 -0.64 -13.49 -4.75
CA LYS A 227 -0.56 -13.37 -6.21
C LYS A 227 -0.67 -11.92 -6.69
N TYR A 228 -1.55 -11.12 -6.10
CA TYR A 228 -1.95 -9.83 -6.68
C TYR A 228 -1.52 -8.58 -5.88
N LEU A 229 -0.90 -8.76 -4.71
CA LEU A 229 -0.39 -7.65 -3.90
C LEU A 229 0.66 -6.85 -4.68
N GLY A 230 0.48 -5.53 -4.70
CA GLY A 230 1.27 -4.60 -5.48
C GLY A 230 0.86 -4.47 -6.96
N THR A 231 0.02 -5.36 -7.51
CA THR A 231 -0.46 -5.27 -8.90
C THR A 231 -1.93 -4.89 -8.96
N ALA A 232 -2.84 -5.87 -8.93
CA ALA A 232 -4.28 -5.64 -8.89
C ALA A 232 -4.73 -5.15 -7.51
N LEU A 233 -4.01 -5.53 -6.46
CA LEU A 233 -4.25 -5.14 -5.08
C LEU A 233 -3.17 -4.15 -4.63
N LYS A 234 -3.48 -2.86 -4.64
CA LYS A 234 -2.52 -1.81 -4.28
C LYS A 234 -2.69 -1.26 -2.87
N ALA A 235 -3.73 -1.64 -2.15
CA ALA A 235 -3.91 -1.26 -0.74
C ALA A 235 -3.24 -2.30 0.17
N ASP A 236 -3.09 -1.95 1.45
CA ASP A 236 -2.59 -2.90 2.44
C ASP A 236 -3.63 -3.99 2.72
N HIS A 237 -3.33 -5.21 2.28
CA HIS A 237 -4.19 -6.36 2.50
C HIS A 237 -3.44 -7.40 3.33
N SER A 238 -3.98 -7.69 4.52
CA SER A 238 -3.49 -8.74 5.42
C SER A 238 -4.63 -9.71 5.74
N VAL A 239 -4.40 -11.00 5.49
CA VAL A 239 -5.35 -12.06 5.86
C VAL A 239 -5.60 -12.04 7.36
N ASN A 240 -4.55 -11.93 8.16
CA ASN A 240 -4.64 -11.98 9.61
C ASN A 240 -5.44 -10.78 10.15
N ASN A 241 -5.13 -9.57 9.68
CA ASN A 241 -5.85 -8.36 10.11
C ASN A 241 -7.32 -8.41 9.68
N TYR A 242 -7.61 -8.96 8.49
CA TYR A 242 -8.97 -9.11 8.03
C TYR A 242 -9.78 -10.11 8.88
N LEU A 243 -9.18 -11.24 9.24
CA LEU A 243 -9.86 -12.24 10.07
C LEU A 243 -10.03 -11.77 11.51
N SER A 244 -9.05 -11.05 12.08
CA SER A 244 -9.17 -10.49 13.44
C SER A 244 -10.27 -9.42 13.53
N LEU A 245 -10.52 -8.68 12.45
CA LEU A 245 -11.62 -7.71 12.40
C LEU A 245 -12.99 -8.38 12.60
N LYS A 246 -13.17 -9.64 12.21
CA LYS A 246 -14.45 -10.35 12.26
C LYS A 246 -15.10 -10.33 13.65
N GLU A 247 -14.31 -10.43 14.71
CA GLU A 247 -14.80 -10.61 16.07
C GLU A 247 -15.56 -9.39 16.61
N ASN A 248 -15.14 -8.18 16.24
CA ASN A 248 -15.66 -6.93 16.78
C ASN A 248 -16.16 -5.96 15.69
N PHE A 249 -16.29 -6.43 14.45
CA PHE A 249 -16.72 -5.57 13.35
C PHE A 249 -18.19 -5.18 13.47
N ASN A 250 -18.46 -3.88 13.50
CA ASN A 250 -19.80 -3.33 13.37
C ASN A 250 -19.79 -2.21 12.33
N TYR A 251 -20.58 -2.38 11.27
CA TYR A 251 -20.57 -1.48 10.13
C TYR A 251 -21.10 -0.10 10.52
N LEU A 252 -20.29 0.95 10.27
CA LEU A 252 -20.59 2.34 10.63
C LEU A 252 -20.85 2.55 12.13
N SER A 253 -20.18 1.79 13.01
CA SER A 253 -20.10 2.12 14.43
C SER A 253 -19.47 3.51 14.63
N THR A 254 -19.56 4.07 15.84
CA THR A 254 -19.12 5.45 16.13
C THR A 254 -17.69 5.76 15.64
N GLU A 255 -16.76 4.81 15.79
CA GLU A 255 -15.36 4.94 15.36
C GLU A 255 -15.21 4.89 13.82
N TYR A 256 -16.17 4.31 13.11
CA TYR A 256 -16.18 4.10 11.67
C TYR A 256 -17.36 4.80 10.97
N ALA A 257 -17.96 5.81 11.60
CA ALA A 257 -19.21 6.44 11.14
C ALA A 257 -19.08 7.07 9.74
N SER A 258 -17.87 7.35 9.28
CA SER A 258 -17.57 7.86 7.93
C SER A 258 -17.02 6.82 6.95
N SER A 259 -16.81 5.57 7.38
CA SER A 259 -16.15 4.51 6.62
C SER A 259 -17.12 3.71 5.74
N PHE A 260 -17.90 4.43 4.93
CA PHE A 260 -18.85 3.82 4.01
C PHE A 260 -18.17 2.88 3.02
N VAL A 261 -18.89 1.84 2.58
CA VAL A 261 -18.61 1.15 1.33
C VAL A 261 -18.89 2.12 0.20
N THR A 262 -17.87 2.40 -0.62
CA THR A 262 -17.98 3.36 -1.72
C THR A 262 -18.30 2.60 -3.00
N VAL A 263 -19.33 3.03 -3.72
CA VAL A 263 -19.81 2.37 -4.94
C VAL A 263 -19.99 3.34 -6.10
N LYS A 264 -19.89 2.81 -7.33
CA LYS A 264 -20.26 3.50 -8.56
C LYS A 264 -21.45 2.81 -9.21
N LYS A 265 -22.43 3.58 -9.66
CA LYS A 265 -23.60 3.04 -10.38
C LYS A 265 -23.20 2.57 -11.79
N LEU A 266 -23.67 1.38 -12.16
CA LEU A 266 -23.52 0.81 -13.50
C LEU A 266 -24.75 1.10 -14.37
N SER A 267 -24.62 0.91 -15.69
CA SER A 267 -25.69 1.20 -16.66
C SER A 267 -26.90 0.27 -16.53
N ASP A 268 -26.71 -0.94 -16.01
CA ASP A 268 -27.76 -1.94 -15.77
C ASP A 268 -28.50 -1.74 -14.43
N GLY A 269 -28.18 -0.68 -13.68
CA GLY A 269 -28.77 -0.37 -12.38
C GLY A 269 -28.12 -1.06 -11.19
N LYS A 270 -27.12 -1.94 -11.40
CA LYS A 270 -26.27 -2.48 -10.33
C LYS A 270 -25.23 -1.46 -9.87
N TYR A 271 -24.53 -1.77 -8.79
CA TYR A 271 -23.51 -0.91 -8.21
C TYR A 271 -22.21 -1.68 -8.03
N LEU A 272 -21.10 -1.13 -8.52
CA LEU A 272 -19.78 -1.69 -8.37
C LEU A 272 -19.10 -1.10 -7.13
N ILE A 273 -18.67 -1.96 -6.21
CA ILE A 273 -17.85 -1.58 -5.06
C ILE A 273 -16.48 -1.12 -5.57
N MET A 274 -16.17 0.14 -5.26
CA MET A 274 -14.89 0.80 -5.57
C MET A 274 -13.95 0.80 -4.35
N ASP A 275 -14.51 0.83 -3.14
CA ASP A 275 -13.79 0.69 -1.89
C ASP A 275 -14.67 0.05 -0.80
N GLY A 276 -14.05 -0.65 0.15
CA GLY A 276 -14.74 -1.23 1.30
C GLY A 276 -15.27 -2.64 1.08
N LEU A 277 -14.70 -3.41 0.15
CA LEU A 277 -15.12 -4.80 -0.09
C LEU A 277 -15.03 -5.67 1.16
N HIS A 278 -13.99 -5.53 1.99
CA HIS A 278 -13.89 -6.24 3.27
C HIS A 278 -15.03 -5.90 4.22
N ARG A 279 -15.40 -4.61 4.30
CA ARG A 279 -16.54 -4.14 5.12
C ARG A 279 -17.86 -4.71 4.62
N ALA A 280 -18.06 -4.71 3.30
CA ALA A 280 -19.24 -5.29 2.66
C ALA A 280 -19.34 -6.81 2.92
N ALA A 281 -18.23 -7.55 2.76
CA ALA A 281 -18.18 -8.99 2.99
C ALA A 281 -18.44 -9.35 4.46
N LEU A 282 -17.82 -8.63 5.41
CA LEU A 282 -18.06 -8.80 6.84
C LEU A 282 -19.52 -8.52 7.20
N HIS A 283 -20.08 -7.40 6.73
CA HIS A 283 -21.47 -7.05 7.00
C HIS A 283 -22.45 -8.09 6.43
N LEU A 284 -22.19 -8.60 5.22
CA LEU A 284 -22.98 -9.69 4.64
C LEU A 284 -22.86 -10.99 5.46
N SER A 285 -21.66 -11.32 5.94
CA SER A 285 -21.43 -12.54 6.75
C SER A 285 -22.14 -12.54 8.10
N GLN A 286 -22.57 -11.36 8.56
CA GLN A 286 -23.42 -11.16 9.74
C GLN A 286 -24.92 -11.32 9.43
N ASN A 287 -25.27 -11.81 8.23
CA ASN A 287 -26.63 -12.04 7.72
C ASN A 287 -27.47 -10.77 7.48
N PHE A 288 -26.84 -9.61 7.27
CA PHE A 288 -27.55 -8.42 6.81
C PHE A 288 -27.87 -8.52 5.32
N GLU A 289 -29.12 -8.24 4.94
CA GLU A 289 -29.56 -8.28 3.54
C GLU A 289 -29.26 -6.98 2.76
N LYS A 290 -29.04 -5.89 3.49
CA LYS A 290 -28.83 -4.54 2.96
C LYS A 290 -27.63 -3.88 3.61
N ILE A 291 -27.10 -2.85 2.93
CA ILE A 291 -25.97 -2.06 3.41
C ILE A 291 -26.12 -0.60 2.99
N LYS A 292 -25.81 0.33 3.90
CA LYS A 292 -25.69 1.76 3.59
C LYS A 292 -24.39 2.02 2.84
N VAL A 293 -24.44 2.59 1.65
CA VAL A 293 -23.28 2.86 0.80
C VAL A 293 -23.15 4.35 0.51
N CYS A 294 -21.93 4.78 0.15
CA CYS A 294 -21.66 6.07 -0.46
C CYS A 294 -21.56 5.89 -1.98
N ILE A 295 -22.50 6.45 -2.73
CA ILE A 295 -22.52 6.41 -4.20
C ILE A 295 -21.77 7.64 -4.70
N ILE A 296 -20.67 7.43 -5.40
CA ILE A 296 -19.93 8.50 -6.09
C ILE A 296 -20.46 8.68 -7.52
N LYS A 297 -20.47 9.94 -8.00
CA LYS A 297 -21.01 10.32 -9.32
C LYS A 297 -19.89 10.62 -10.32
#